data_AF-A0ABD4Q4A1-F1
#
_entry.id   AF-A0ABD4Q4A1-F1
#
_cell.length_a   1.000
_cell.length_b   1.000
_cell.length_c   1.000
_cell.angle_alpha   90.00
_cell.angle_beta   90.00
_cell.angle_gamma   90.00
#
_symmetry.space_group_name_H-M   'P 1'
#
loop_
_entity.id
_entity.type
_entity.pdbx_description
1 polymer ?
#
loop_
_entity_poly.entity_id
_entity_poly.type
_entity_poly.pdbx_seq_one_letter_code
_entity_poly.pdbx_strand_id
1 'polypeptide(L)'
;IMGGLNGVLSAKLMLPSFIVTVATMGIYRGAVSLPTNGAPASIENETWLAIGSESWLGLPIIIWIVIALFAINHIVLSRTIFGRRAYLAGGNREAAIYSGIRVDRLKIIIFMISGVM
;
A
#
# COMPACT_ATOMS: atom_id res chain seq x y z
N ILE A 1 -2.25 -3.98 -8.13
CA ILE A 1 -2.53 -3.20 -9.37
C ILE A 1 -2.78 -1.72 -9.05
N MET A 2 -3.59 -1.40 -8.04
CA MET A 2 -3.94 -0.01 -7.72
C MET A 2 -2.82 0.82 -7.12
N GLY A 3 -1.95 0.19 -6.34
CA GLY A 3 -0.66 0.79 -6.00
C GLY A 3 0.14 1.20 -7.23
N GLY A 4 0.11 0.41 -8.32
CA GLY A 4 0.77 0.75 -9.58
C GLY A 4 0.19 1.97 -10.25
N LEU A 5 -1.14 2.07 -10.32
CA LEU A 5 -1.83 3.25 -10.86
C LEU A 5 -1.51 4.50 -10.04
N ASN A 6 -1.68 4.45 -8.72
CA ASN A 6 -1.36 5.59 -7.84
C ASN A 6 0.11 6.00 -7.95
N GLY A 7 1.01 5.01 -8.04
CA GLY A 7 2.44 5.21 -8.21
C GLY A 7 2.82 5.84 -9.54
N VAL A 8 2.22 5.39 -10.65
CA VAL A 8 2.46 5.95 -11.99
C VAL A 8 1.92 7.38 -12.07
N LEU A 9 0.72 7.62 -11.55
CA LEU A 9 0.11 8.96 -11.53
C LEU A 9 0.95 9.93 -10.69
N SER A 10 1.37 9.52 -9.49
CA SER A 10 2.22 10.37 -8.65
C SER A 10 3.62 10.59 -9.25
N ALA A 11 4.26 9.54 -9.78
CA ALA A 11 5.64 9.62 -10.24
C ALA A 11 5.80 10.28 -11.62
N LYS A 12 4.88 10.02 -12.58
CA LYS A 12 4.98 10.54 -13.95
C LYS A 12 4.25 11.85 -14.17
N LEU A 13 3.09 12.06 -13.56
CA LEU A 13 2.32 13.29 -13.72
C LEU A 13 2.69 14.35 -12.67
N MET A 14 3.66 14.06 -11.80
CA MET A 14 4.10 14.93 -10.70
C MET A 14 2.95 15.39 -9.80
N LEU A 15 1.88 14.60 -9.73
CA LEU A 15 0.72 14.90 -8.91
C LEU A 15 1.05 14.64 -7.43
N PRO A 16 0.59 15.52 -6.51
CA PRO A 16 0.69 15.25 -5.09
C PRO A 16 0.04 13.91 -4.74
N SER A 17 0.81 13.04 -4.08
CA SER A 17 0.41 11.68 -3.69
C SER A 17 -0.95 11.63 -3.00
N PHE A 18 -1.21 12.58 -2.10
CA PHE A 18 -2.45 12.66 -1.33
C PHE A 18 -3.69 12.82 -2.21
N ILE A 19 -3.63 13.70 -3.22
CA ILE A 19 -4.76 13.95 -4.13
C ILE A 19 -5.08 12.68 -4.91
N VAL A 20 -4.04 12.00 -5.41
CA VAL A 20 -4.20 10.75 -6.18
C VAL A 20 -4.85 9.68 -5.31
N THR A 21 -4.35 9.45 -4.10
CA THR A 21 -4.88 8.39 -3.22
C THR A 21 -6.31 8.67 -2.76
N VAL A 22 -6.65 9.92 -2.45
CA VAL A 22 -8.00 10.33 -2.06
C VAL A 22 -8.97 10.19 -3.22
N ALA A 23 -8.59 10.65 -4.42
CA ALA A 23 -9.41 10.51 -5.62
C ALA A 23 -9.68 9.03 -5.94
N THR A 24 -8.63 8.20 -5.91
CA THR A 24 -8.76 6.76 -6.13
C THR A 24 -9.68 6.11 -5.08
N MET A 25 -9.56 6.48 -3.79
CA MET A 25 -10.47 6.01 -2.74
C MET A 25 -11.94 6.38 -3.03
N GLY A 26 -12.19 7.59 -3.53
CA GLY A 26 -13.53 8.04 -3.92
C GLY A 26 -14.12 7.21 -5.06
N ILE A 27 -13.32 6.94 -6.11
CA ILE A 27 -13.72 6.08 -7.24
C ILE A 27 -14.09 4.68 -6.75
N TYR A 28 -13.29 4.11 -5.83
CA TYR A 28 -13.58 2.80 -5.24
C TYR A 28 -14.86 2.76 -4.44
N ARG A 29 -15.04 3.74 -3.54
CA ARG A 29 -16.27 3.85 -2.76
C ARG A 29 -17.48 3.97 -3.68
N GLY A 30 -17.40 4.76 -4.74
CA GLY A 30 -18.47 4.86 -5.74
C GLY A 30 -18.73 3.53 -6.44
N ALA A 31 -17.68 2.87 -6.94
CA ALA A 31 -17.79 1.59 -7.65
C ALA A 31 -18.41 0.47 -6.80
N VAL A 32 -18.12 0.44 -5.50
CA VAL A 32 -18.70 -0.53 -4.56
C VAL A 32 -20.10 -0.12 -4.10
N SER A 33 -20.34 1.18 -3.88
CA SER A 33 -21.62 1.69 -3.38
C SER A 33 -22.75 1.63 -4.41
N LEU A 34 -22.44 1.67 -5.71
CA LEU A 34 -23.42 1.58 -6.79
C LEU A 34 -24.20 0.25 -6.77
N PRO A 35 -23.56 -0.92 -6.75
CA PRO A 35 -24.27 -2.20 -6.67
C PRO A 35 -24.85 -2.50 -5.28
N THR A 36 -24.27 -1.99 -4.19
CA THR A 36 -24.78 -2.27 -2.82
C THR A 36 -25.83 -1.26 -2.34
N ASN A 37 -26.21 -0.29 -3.17
CA ASN A 37 -27.14 0.79 -2.82
C ASN A 37 -26.74 1.55 -1.52
N GLY A 38 -25.43 1.59 -1.24
CA GLY A 38 -24.86 2.20 -0.04
C GLY A 38 -24.94 1.33 1.24
N ALA A 39 -25.47 0.12 1.17
CA ALA A 39 -25.49 -0.80 2.31
C ALA A 39 -24.13 -1.51 2.48
N PRO A 40 -23.69 -1.79 3.72
CA PRO A 40 -22.56 -2.69 3.95
C PRO A 40 -22.93 -4.07 3.43
N ALA A 41 -22.12 -4.62 2.52
CA ALA A 41 -22.31 -5.99 2.09
C ALA A 41 -22.03 -6.94 3.27
N SER A 42 -23.03 -7.71 3.67
CA SER A 42 -22.84 -8.79 4.64
C SER A 42 -21.96 -9.87 4.03
N ILE A 43 -20.84 -10.16 4.67
CA ILE A 43 -19.89 -11.18 4.24
C ILE A 43 -20.43 -12.54 4.71
N GLU A 44 -20.93 -13.36 3.80
CA GLU A 44 -21.45 -14.70 4.10
C GLU A 44 -20.38 -15.80 4.04
N ASN A 45 -19.19 -15.47 3.55
CA ASN A 45 -18.13 -16.46 3.36
C ASN A 45 -17.38 -16.72 4.67
N GLU A 46 -17.45 -17.96 5.17
CA GLU A 46 -16.83 -18.41 6.42
C GLU A 46 -15.33 -18.13 6.49
N THR A 47 -14.60 -18.22 5.36
CA THR A 47 -13.15 -17.93 5.33
C THR A 47 -12.85 -16.46 5.59
N TRP A 48 -13.70 -15.55 5.10
CA TRP A 48 -13.54 -14.12 5.33
C TRP A 48 -13.99 -13.71 6.73
N LEU A 49 -15.00 -14.41 7.28
CA LEU A 49 -15.42 -14.25 8.66
C LEU A 49 -14.32 -14.72 9.63
N ALA A 50 -13.67 -15.85 9.34
CA ALA A 50 -12.61 -16.43 10.18
C ALA A 50 -11.43 -15.47 10.43
N ILE A 51 -11.05 -14.65 9.45
CA ILE A 51 -9.99 -13.63 9.64
C ILE A 51 -10.35 -12.63 10.75
N GLY A 52 -11.65 -12.33 10.91
CA GLY A 52 -12.16 -11.37 11.89
C GLY A 52 -12.68 -11.99 13.20
N SER A 53 -13.17 -13.23 13.17
CA SER A 53 -13.83 -13.88 14.31
C SER A 53 -12.98 -14.95 14.99
N GLU A 54 -12.10 -15.63 14.26
CA GLU A 54 -11.28 -16.70 14.83
C GLU A 54 -10.05 -16.13 15.53
N SER A 55 -9.75 -16.73 16.67
CA SER A 55 -8.59 -16.39 17.48
C SER A 55 -7.63 -17.57 17.50
N TRP A 56 -6.35 -17.27 17.31
CA TRP A 56 -5.26 -18.21 17.44
C TRP A 56 -4.38 -17.78 18.60
N LEU A 57 -4.13 -18.70 19.54
CA LEU A 57 -3.38 -18.44 20.77
C LEU A 57 -3.94 -17.27 21.61
N GLY A 58 -5.27 -17.10 21.62
CA GLY A 58 -5.96 -16.03 22.36
C GLY A 58 -5.94 -14.66 21.69
N LEU A 59 -5.36 -14.53 20.49
CA LEU A 59 -5.35 -13.31 19.70
C LEU A 59 -6.07 -13.52 18.37
N PRO A 60 -6.90 -12.57 17.89
CA PRO A 60 -7.48 -12.62 16.55
C PRO A 60 -6.45 -12.88 15.45
N ILE A 61 -6.79 -13.70 14.46
CA ILE A 61 -5.90 -14.04 13.33
C ILE A 61 -5.35 -12.80 12.62
N ILE A 62 -6.15 -11.73 12.53
CA ILE A 62 -5.72 -10.45 11.94
C ILE A 62 -4.46 -9.88 12.60
N ILE A 63 -4.26 -10.06 13.91
CA ILE A 63 -3.07 -9.57 14.63
C ILE A 63 -1.81 -10.27 14.14
N TRP A 64 -1.90 -11.59 13.94
CA TRP A 64 -0.79 -12.39 13.43
C TRP A 64 -0.42 -12.01 12.00
N ILE A 65 -1.41 -11.73 11.14
CA ILE A 65 -1.19 -11.22 9.79
C ILE A 65 -0.42 -9.89 9.85
N VAL A 66 -0.87 -8.95 10.67
CA VAL A 66 -0.21 -7.64 10.82
C VAL A 66 1.24 -7.80 11.32
N ILE A 67 1.48 -8.67 12.31
CA ILE A 67 2.83 -8.95 12.82
C ILE A 67 3.73 -9.51 11.71
N ALA A 68 3.24 -10.47 10.92
CA ALA A 68 4.00 -11.05 9.82
C ALA A 68 4.35 -9.99 8.76
N LEU A 69 3.37 -9.17 8.35
CA LEU A 69 3.59 -8.09 7.38
C LEU A 69 4.58 -7.05 7.92
N PHE A 70 4.47 -6.69 9.20
CA PHE A 70 5.40 -5.76 9.85
C PHE A 70 6.84 -6.30 9.84
N ALA A 71 7.03 -7.57 10.22
CA ALA A 71 8.34 -8.21 10.20
C ALA A 71 8.96 -8.22 8.79
N ILE A 72 8.17 -8.60 7.78
CA ILE A 72 8.60 -8.59 6.37
C ILE A 72 9.03 -7.19 5.96
N ASN A 73 8.22 -6.15 6.22
CA ASN A 73 8.54 -4.78 5.87
C ASN A 73 9.76 -4.25 6.60
N HIS A 74 9.90 -4.57 7.88
CA HIS A 74 11.06 -4.18 8.65
C HIS A 74 12.35 -4.73 8.04
N ILE A 75 12.36 -6.00 7.64
CA ILE A 75 13.52 -6.62 6.97
C ILE A 75 13.76 -5.98 5.62
N VAL A 76 12.72 -5.80 4.80
CA VAL A 76 12.83 -5.16 3.49
C VAL A 76 13.39 -3.75 3.63
N LEU A 77 12.94 -2.96 4.59
CA LEU A 77 13.33 -1.56 4.75
C LEU A 77 14.72 -1.41 5.39
N SER A 78 15.07 -2.25 6.37
CA SER A 78 16.33 -2.14 7.13
C SER A 78 17.51 -2.87 6.47
N ARG A 79 17.28 -4.00 5.81
CA ARG A 79 18.35 -4.88 5.32
C ARG A 79 18.56 -4.85 3.81
N THR A 80 17.68 -4.22 3.03
CA THR A 80 17.80 -4.24 1.56
C THR A 80 18.31 -2.95 0.94
N ILE A 81 18.89 -3.07 -0.26
CA ILE A 81 19.29 -1.94 -1.11
C ILE A 81 18.07 -1.06 -1.47
N PHE A 82 16.88 -1.67 -1.60
CA PHE A 82 15.64 -0.95 -1.86
C PHE A 82 15.33 0.03 -0.74
N GLY A 83 15.37 -0.41 0.52
CA GLY A 83 15.10 0.45 1.68
C GLY A 83 16.10 1.60 1.79
N ARG A 84 17.40 1.33 1.59
CA ARG A 84 18.43 2.39 1.59
C ARG A 84 18.18 3.44 0.50
N ARG A 85 17.82 3.02 -0.71
CA ARG A 85 17.48 3.93 -1.81
C ARG A 85 16.21 4.73 -1.49
N ALA A 86 15.22 4.12 -0.83
CA ALA A 86 13.98 4.79 -0.43
C ALA A 86 14.25 5.92 0.58
N TYR A 87 15.09 5.68 1.59
CA TYR A 87 15.48 6.71 2.55
C TYR A 87 16.24 7.88 1.90
N LEU A 88 17.21 7.58 1.03
CA LEU A 88 17.98 8.61 0.32
C LEU A 88 17.09 9.47 -0.59
N ALA A 89 16.18 8.84 -1.33
CA ALA A 89 15.24 9.53 -2.20
C ALA A 89 14.21 10.38 -1.42
N GLY A 90 13.88 9.99 -0.19
CA GLY A 90 12.99 10.75 0.69
C GLY A 90 13.63 11.98 1.31
N GLY A 91 14.93 11.93 1.63
CA GLY A 91 15.67 13.05 2.22
C GLY A 91 15.95 14.18 1.22
N ASN A 92 16.46 13.85 0.04
CA ASN A 92 16.67 14.84 -1.04
C ASN A 92 16.54 14.19 -2.41
N ARG A 93 15.47 14.55 -3.14
CA ARG A 93 15.18 14.03 -4.48
C ARG A 93 16.30 14.34 -5.49
N GLU A 94 16.82 15.56 -5.50
CA GLU A 94 17.83 15.98 -6.46
C GLU A 94 19.15 15.25 -6.23
N ALA A 95 19.60 15.18 -4.97
CA ALA A 95 20.80 14.43 -4.60
C ALA A 95 20.70 12.94 -4.95
N ALA A 96 19.52 12.34 -4.78
CA ALA A 96 19.28 10.95 -5.16
C ALA A 96 19.38 10.73 -6.68
N ILE A 97 18.87 11.68 -7.50
CA ILE A 97 18.99 11.63 -8.95
C ILE A 97 20.46 11.75 -9.38
N TYR A 98 21.22 12.70 -8.79
CA TYR A 98 22.66 12.83 -9.05
C TYR A 98 23.48 11.61 -8.61
N SER A 99 22.99 10.86 -7.61
CA SER A 99 23.58 9.60 -7.16
C SER A 99 23.18 8.39 -8.03
N GLY A 100 22.54 8.61 -9.18
CA GLY A 100 22.13 7.57 -10.12
C GLY A 100 20.87 6.78 -9.72
N ILE A 101 20.12 7.25 -8.70
CA ILE A 101 18.87 6.61 -8.28
C ILE A 101 17.74 7.05 -9.21
N ARG A 102 17.10 6.10 -9.88
CA ARG A 102 15.88 6.34 -10.68
C ARG A 102 14.67 6.55 -9.76
N VAL A 103 14.56 7.75 -9.20
CA VAL A 103 13.56 8.11 -8.17
C VAL A 103 12.12 7.83 -8.62
N ASP A 104 11.78 8.06 -9.89
CA ASP A 104 10.41 7.83 -10.38
C ASP A 104 10.03 6.35 -10.38
N ARG A 105 10.96 5.47 -10.82
CA ARG A 105 10.75 4.01 -10.74
C ARG A 105 10.65 3.56 -9.29
N LEU A 106 11.47 4.14 -8.41
CA LEU A 106 11.45 3.82 -6.99
C LEU A 106 10.10 4.19 -6.34
N LYS A 107 9.56 5.38 -6.64
CA LYS A 107 8.22 5.80 -6.16
C LYS A 107 7.12 4.87 -6.65
N ILE A 108 7.14 4.46 -7.92
CA ILE A 108 6.15 3.53 -8.46
C ILE A 108 6.19 2.20 -7.70
N ILE A 109 7.38 1.65 -7.45
CA ILE A 109 7.55 0.39 -6.70
C ILE A 109 7.05 0.55 -5.26
N ILE A 110 7.38 1.66 -4.59
CA ILE A 110 6.90 1.94 -3.22
C ILE A 110 5.38 1.92 -3.19
N PHE A 111 4.72 2.65 -4.10
CA PHE A 111 3.26 2.65 -4.18
C PHE A 111 2.67 1.28 -4.53
N MET A 112 3.34 0.48 -5.38
CA MET A 112 2.91 -0.89 -5.64
C MET A 112 2.95 -1.76 -4.40
N ILE A 113 4.05 -1.71 -3.63
CA ILE A 113 4.19 -2.45 -2.38
C ILE A 113 3.10 -2.01 -1.40
N SER A 114 2.92 -0.70 -1.22
CA SER A 114 1.88 -0.14 -0.32
C SER A 114 0.45 -0.49 -0.74
N GLY A 115 0.18 -0.75 -2.02
CA GLY A 115 -1.15 -1.14 -2.49
C GLY A 115 -1.37 -2.66 -2.58
N VAL A 116 -0.35 -3.47 -2.30
CA VAL A 116 -0.47 -4.93 -2.11
C VAL A 116 -0.67 -5.28 -0.65
N MET A 117 -0.16 -4.43 0.24
CA MET A 117 -0.37 -4.48 1.68
C MET A 117 -1.76 -3.97 2.04
#